data_AF-A0A9D8NZL3-F1
#
_entry.id   AF-A0A9D8NZL3-F1
#
_cell.length_a   1.000
_cell.length_b   1.000
_cell.length_c   1.000
_cell.angle_alpha   90.00
_cell.angle_beta   90.00
_cell.angle_gamma   90.00
#
_symmetry.space_group_name_H-M   'P 1'
#
loop_
_entity.id
_entity.type
_entity.pdbx_description
1 polymer ?
#
loop_
_entity_poly.entity_id
_entity_poly.type
_entity_poly.pdbx_seq_one_letter_code
_entity_poly.pdbx_strand_id
1 'polypeptide(L)'
;MNFDRVQAENLGPIAVYFLLVLVVVAVMLAIPHIIAQRGRSMARDEPFESGVVSLGDTHLHLGVHFYPVAIFFVIFDLEAIFIFAWAVAFRELGWAGYLEMLVFVSVLLATLVYLWKVGALEWRTRRQRLQDGFLSD
;
A
#
# COMPACT_ATOMS: atom_id res chain seq x y z
N MET A 1 -31.77 -16.07 -18.54
CA MET A 1 -31.05 -15.69 -19.77
C MET A 1 -31.08 -14.16 -19.99
N ASN A 2 -30.75 -13.37 -18.95
CA ASN A 2 -30.65 -11.90 -19.04
C ASN A 2 -29.49 -11.32 -18.19
N PHE A 3 -28.80 -12.16 -17.42
CA PHE A 3 -27.67 -11.72 -16.58
C PHE A 3 -26.52 -11.20 -17.44
N ASP A 4 -26.18 -11.87 -18.54
CA ASP A 4 -25.09 -11.47 -19.44
C ASP A 4 -25.32 -10.09 -20.08
N ARG A 5 -26.58 -9.76 -20.40
CA ARG A 5 -26.95 -8.45 -20.97
C ARG A 5 -26.87 -7.33 -19.94
N VAL A 6 -27.42 -7.55 -18.75
CA VAL A 6 -27.35 -6.58 -17.64
C VAL A 6 -25.90 -6.36 -17.19
N GLN A 7 -25.06 -7.41 -17.18
CA GLN A 7 -23.65 -7.28 -16.84
C GLN A 7 -22.88 -6.51 -17.91
N ALA A 8 -23.13 -6.80 -19.20
CA ALA A 8 -22.54 -6.06 -20.32
C ALA A 8 -22.96 -4.58 -20.36
N GLU A 9 -24.23 -4.29 -20.07
CA GLU A 9 -24.75 -2.91 -20.01
C GLU A 9 -24.17 -2.09 -18.85
N ASN A 10 -23.75 -2.74 -17.76
CA ASN A 10 -23.10 -2.05 -16.63
C ASN A 10 -21.58 -1.95 -16.77
N LEU A 11 -20.94 -2.93 -17.43
CA LEU A 11 -19.48 -2.92 -17.63
C LEU A 11 -19.05 -1.85 -18.66
N GLY A 12 -19.86 -1.61 -19.68
CA GLY A 12 -19.62 -0.57 -20.70
C GLY A 12 -19.44 0.83 -20.10
N PRO A 13 -20.41 1.34 -19.31
CA PRO A 13 -20.30 2.63 -18.63
C PRO A 13 -19.09 2.73 -17.69
N ILE A 14 -18.77 1.68 -16.94
CA ILE A 14 -17.61 1.66 -16.02
C ILE A 14 -16.30 1.75 -16.81
N ALA A 15 -16.17 0.98 -17.90
CA ALA A 15 -14.99 1.00 -18.76
C ALA A 15 -14.80 2.37 -19.43
N VAL A 16 -15.90 2.97 -19.91
CA VAL A 16 -15.89 4.32 -20.50
C VAL A 16 -15.49 5.37 -19.46
N TYR A 17 -16.02 5.29 -18.25
CA TYR A 17 -15.65 6.19 -17.16
C TYR A 17 -14.17 6.08 -16.81
N PHE A 18 -13.66 4.86 -16.65
CA PHE A 18 -12.24 4.61 -16.37
C PHE A 18 -11.33 5.16 -17.48
N LEU A 19 -11.70 4.94 -18.75
CA LEU A 19 -10.98 5.49 -19.90
C LEU A 19 -10.99 7.03 -19.89
N LEU A 20 -12.15 7.64 -19.60
CA LEU A 20 -12.27 9.09 -19.52
C LEU A 20 -11.37 9.67 -18.43
N VAL A 21 -11.32 9.04 -17.25
CA VAL A 21 -10.41 9.44 -16.17
C VAL A 21 -8.95 9.38 -16.64
N LEU A 22 -8.54 8.30 -17.30
CA LEU A 22 -7.19 8.17 -17.84
C LEU A 22 -6.87 9.25 -18.87
N VAL A 23 -7.81 9.57 -19.76
CA VAL A 23 -7.64 10.63 -20.76
C VAL A 23 -7.49 11.99 -20.08
N VAL A 24 -8.30 12.29 -19.07
CA VAL A 24 -8.20 13.55 -18.32
C VAL A 24 -6.84 13.65 -17.63
N VAL A 25 -6.40 12.59 -16.94
CA VAL A 25 -5.06 12.57 -16.29
C VAL A 25 -3.95 12.76 -17.32
N ALA A 26 -4.02 12.08 -18.47
CA ALA A 26 -3.04 12.22 -19.54
C ALA A 26 -3.00 13.65 -20.09
N VAL A 27 -4.16 14.28 -20.32
CA VAL A 27 -4.25 15.67 -20.78
C VAL A 27 -3.69 16.64 -19.73
N MET A 28 -4.00 16.43 -18.45
CA MET A 28 -3.46 17.24 -17.35
C MET A 28 -1.94 17.17 -17.22
N LEU A 29 -1.33 16.03 -17.58
CA LEU A 29 0.12 15.88 -17.62
C LEU A 29 0.71 16.42 -18.93
N ALA A 30 0.03 16.23 -20.07
CA ALA A 30 0.52 16.60 -21.40
C ALA A 30 0.48 18.12 -21.65
N ILE A 31 -0.56 18.82 -21.20
CA ILE A 31 -0.70 20.27 -21.39
C ILE A 31 0.50 21.03 -20.77
N PRO A 32 0.83 20.85 -19.48
CA PRO A 32 2.02 21.48 -18.90
C PRO A 32 3.31 21.00 -19.55
N HIS A 33 3.39 19.73 -19.96
CA HIS A 33 4.59 19.20 -20.60
C HIS A 33 4.90 19.89 -21.94
N ILE A 34 3.87 20.21 -22.74
CA ILE A 34 4.01 20.85 -24.05
C ILE A 34 4.19 22.37 -23.90
N ILE A 35 3.47 23.00 -22.97
CA ILE A 35 3.51 24.46 -22.77
C ILE A 35 4.74 24.90 -21.97
N ALA A 36 5.28 24.06 -21.10
CA ALA A 36 6.44 24.41 -20.28
C ALA A 36 7.68 24.68 -21.16
N GLN A 37 8.21 25.90 -21.09
CA GLN A 37 9.54 26.22 -21.61
C GLN A 37 10.60 25.48 -20.79
N ARG A 38 11.08 24.37 -21.34
CA ARG A 38 12.05 23.50 -20.67
C ARG A 38 13.46 24.08 -20.85
N GLY A 39 13.88 24.92 -19.91
CA GLY A 39 15.28 25.31 -19.76
C GLY A 39 16.08 24.11 -19.23
N ARG A 40 16.69 23.34 -20.13
CA ARG A 40 17.58 22.22 -19.81
C ARG A 40 18.94 22.77 -19.39
N SER A 41 19.15 23.00 -18.10
CA SER A 41 20.49 23.25 -17.54
C SER A 41 20.93 22.03 -16.75
N MET A 42 22.20 21.61 -16.90
CA MET A 42 22.78 20.45 -16.20
C MET A 42 22.50 20.50 -14.69
N ALA A 43 22.69 21.67 -14.08
CA ALA A 43 22.47 21.88 -12.64
C ALA A 43 21.00 21.73 -12.17
N ARG A 44 20.02 21.74 -13.08
CA ARG A 44 18.59 21.59 -12.74
C ARG A 44 18.11 20.14 -12.84
N ASP A 45 18.84 19.31 -13.58
CA ASP A 45 18.55 17.89 -13.76
C ASP A 45 19.33 17.01 -12.75
N GLU A 46 20.17 17.62 -11.92
CA GLU A 46 20.91 16.94 -10.83
C GLU A 46 20.07 16.89 -9.53
N PRO A 47 20.09 15.77 -8.79
CA PRO A 47 19.45 15.68 -7.47
C PRO A 47 19.99 16.77 -6.52
N PHE A 48 19.08 17.53 -5.92
CA PHE A 48 19.47 18.61 -5.02
C PHE A 48 19.95 18.06 -3.67
N GLU A 49 21.22 18.25 -3.36
CA GLU A 49 21.84 17.79 -2.11
C GLU A 49 22.53 18.96 -1.38
N SER A 50 21.78 20.03 -1.10
CA SER A 50 22.27 21.19 -0.31
C SER A 50 23.55 21.86 -0.83
N GLY A 51 23.80 21.81 -2.14
CA GLY A 51 24.97 22.42 -2.77
C GLY A 51 26.22 21.55 -2.83
N VAL A 52 26.14 20.27 -2.45
CA VAL A 52 27.19 19.29 -2.76
C VAL A 52 26.81 18.45 -3.98
N VAL A 53 27.82 18.03 -4.75
CA VAL A 53 27.63 17.07 -5.83
C VAL A 53 27.21 15.73 -5.22
N SER A 54 26.16 15.11 -5.77
CA SER A 54 25.67 13.84 -5.27
C SER A 54 26.75 12.76 -5.47
N LEU A 55 27.46 12.42 -4.40
CA LEU A 55 28.42 11.32 -4.37
C LEU A 55 27.60 10.05 -4.23
N GLY A 56 27.40 9.38 -5.36
CA GLY A 56 26.62 8.16 -5.45
C GLY A 56 27.23 7.04 -4.62
N ASP A 57 26.55 6.68 -3.54
CA ASP A 57 26.42 5.30 -3.08
C ASP A 57 24.95 4.89 -3.23
N THR A 58 24.63 4.25 -4.35
CA THR A 58 23.27 3.80 -4.71
C THR A 58 22.77 2.63 -3.84
N HIS A 59 23.63 2.07 -3.00
CA HIS A 59 23.32 0.97 -2.07
C HIS A 59 23.14 1.49 -0.63
N LEU A 60 22.28 2.49 -0.45
CA LEU A 60 21.69 2.71 0.86
C LEU A 60 20.88 1.46 1.20
N HIS A 61 21.34 0.72 2.21
CA HIS A 61 20.54 -0.30 2.87
C HIS A 61 19.38 0.41 3.57
N LEU A 62 18.33 0.74 2.80
CA LEU A 62 17.06 1.20 3.32
C LEU A 62 16.64 0.17 4.38
N GLY A 63 16.57 0.63 5.63
CA GLY A 63 16.49 -0.26 6.78
C GLY A 63 15.39 -1.30 6.59
N VAL A 64 15.71 -2.57 6.83
CA VAL A 64 14.78 -3.72 6.70
C VAL A 64 13.51 -3.61 7.56
N HIS A 65 13.39 -2.56 8.36
CA HIS A 65 12.26 -2.23 9.23
C HIS A 65 10.91 -2.11 8.49
N PHE A 66 10.87 -1.85 7.18
CA PHE A 66 9.62 -1.80 6.40
C PHE A 66 9.09 -3.18 5.97
N TYR A 67 9.96 -4.19 5.93
CA TYR A 67 9.60 -5.51 5.42
C TYR A 67 8.56 -6.26 6.27
N PRO A 68 8.61 -6.23 7.62
CA PRO A 68 7.59 -6.86 8.47
C PRO A 68 6.19 -6.27 8.25
N VAL A 69 6.09 -4.95 8.03
CA VAL A 69 4.80 -4.29 7.75
C VAL A 69 4.24 -4.74 6.41
N ALA A 70 5.09 -4.86 5.39
CA ALA A 70 4.68 -5.31 4.05
C ALA A 70 4.17 -6.75 4.04
N ILE A 71 4.90 -7.70 4.64
CA ILE A 71 4.43 -9.10 4.73
C ILE A 71 3.15 -9.18 5.56
N PHE A 72 3.09 -8.47 6.69
CA PHE A 72 1.90 -8.46 7.52
C PHE A 72 0.67 -7.94 6.77
N PHE A 73 0.83 -6.89 5.96
CA PHE A 73 -0.24 -6.37 5.12
C PHE A 73 -0.74 -7.43 4.13
N VAL A 74 0.16 -8.15 3.45
CA VAL A 74 -0.21 -9.22 2.50
C VAL A 74 -0.95 -10.36 3.20
N ILE A 75 -0.48 -10.79 4.37
CA ILE A 75 -1.17 -11.84 5.14
C ILE A 75 -2.55 -11.34 5.57
N PHE A 76 -2.65 -10.14 6.15
CA PHE A 76 -3.92 -9.57 6.60
C PHE A 76 -4.93 -9.37 5.45
N ASP A 77 -4.46 -8.94 4.27
CA ASP A 77 -5.29 -8.79 3.07
C ASP A 77 -5.82 -10.15 2.58
N LEU A 78 -4.97 -11.18 2.59
CA LEU A 78 -5.37 -12.56 2.29
C LEU A 78 -6.37 -13.10 3.32
N GLU A 79 -6.27 -12.71 4.58
CA GLU A 79 -7.23 -13.12 5.60
C GLU A 79 -8.59 -12.41 5.43
N ALA A 80 -8.58 -11.15 4.98
CA ALA A 80 -9.80 -10.41 4.65
C ALA A 80 -10.58 -11.06 3.48
N ILE A 81 -9.88 -11.63 2.48
CA ILE A 81 -10.56 -12.36 1.39
C ILE A 81 -11.32 -13.59 1.91
N PHE A 82 -10.81 -14.26 2.94
CA PHE A 82 -11.47 -15.41 3.55
C PHE A 82 -12.71 -15.00 4.33
N ILE A 83 -12.63 -13.90 5.09
CA ILE A 83 -13.80 -13.33 5.76
C ILE A 83 -14.87 -12.95 4.73
N PHE A 84 -14.47 -12.34 3.60
CA PHE A 84 -15.40 -11.96 2.54
C PHE A 84 -16.04 -13.17 1.87
N ALA A 85 -15.25 -14.20 1.54
CA ALA A 85 -15.77 -15.44 0.95
C ALA A 85 -16.78 -16.12 1.88
N TRP A 86 -16.48 -16.19 3.18
CA TRP A 86 -17.41 -16.67 4.19
C TRP A 86 -18.66 -15.78 4.29
N ALA A 87 -18.51 -14.44 4.25
CA ALA A 87 -19.63 -13.52 4.35
C ALA A 87 -20.62 -13.67 3.18
N VAL A 88 -20.12 -13.94 1.97
CA VAL A 88 -20.95 -14.24 0.79
C VAL A 88 -21.72 -15.55 0.97
N ALA A 89 -21.09 -16.57 1.55
CA ALA A 89 -21.70 -17.89 1.76
C ALA A 89 -22.41 -18.05 3.11
N PHE A 90 -22.46 -17.01 3.95
CA PHE A 90 -22.91 -17.07 5.35
C PHE A 90 -24.25 -17.80 5.56
N ARG A 91 -25.20 -17.57 4.65
CA ARG A 91 -26.54 -18.18 4.72
C ARG A 91 -26.55 -19.70 4.53
N GLU A 92 -25.58 -20.24 3.80
CA GLU A 92 -25.50 -21.65 3.46
C GLU A 92 -24.76 -22.46 4.53
N LEU A 93 -23.76 -21.86 5.20
CA LEU A 93 -22.95 -22.55 6.21
C LEU A 93 -23.59 -22.60 7.61
N GLY A 94 -24.55 -21.71 7.91
CA GLY A 94 -25.28 -21.69 9.17
C GLY A 94 -24.37 -21.60 10.42
N TRP A 95 -24.76 -22.28 11.50
CA TRP A 95 -24.05 -22.23 12.79
C TRP A 95 -22.64 -22.82 12.75
N ALA A 96 -22.41 -23.85 11.93
CA ALA A 96 -21.08 -24.46 11.80
C ALA A 96 -20.08 -23.47 11.19
N GLY A 97 -20.45 -22.81 10.08
CA GLY A 97 -19.62 -21.77 9.49
C GLY A 97 -19.41 -20.57 10.40
N TYR A 98 -20.39 -20.22 11.24
CA TYR A 98 -20.21 -19.15 12.22
C TYR A 98 -19.12 -19.48 13.26
N LEU A 99 -19.10 -20.71 13.78
CA LEU A 99 -18.07 -21.14 14.73
C LEU A 99 -16.69 -21.20 14.06
N GLU A 100 -16.60 -21.72 12.84
CA GLU A 100 -15.35 -21.74 12.06
C GLU A 100 -14.81 -20.32 11.86
N MET A 101 -15.67 -19.37 11.47
CA MET A 101 -15.30 -17.98 11.29
C MET A 101 -14.88 -17.30 12.60
N LEU A 102 -15.55 -17.61 13.71
CA LEU A 102 -15.21 -17.07 15.02
C LEU A 102 -13.83 -17.55 15.47
N VAL A 103 -13.51 -18.83 15.26
CA VAL A 103 -12.18 -19.37 15.53
C VAL A 103 -11.14 -18.69 14.63
N PHE A 104 -11.42 -18.55 13.34
CA PHE A 104 -10.52 -17.90 12.38
C PHE A 104 -10.20 -16.45 12.78
N VAL A 105 -11.22 -15.64 13.09
CA VAL A 105 -11.04 -14.25 13.56
C VAL A 105 -10.26 -14.19 14.87
N SER A 106 -10.46 -15.16 15.78
CA SER A 106 -9.72 -15.20 17.04
C SER A 106 -8.22 -15.46 16.83
N VAL A 107 -7.85 -16.31 15.86
CA VAL A 107 -6.45 -16.57 15.48
C VAL A 107 -5.82 -15.35 14.82
N LEU A 108 -6.56 -14.65 13.95
CA LEU A 108 -6.18 -13.35 13.39
C LEU A 108 -5.86 -12.32 14.48
N LEU A 109 -6.76 -12.20 15.45
CA LEU A 109 -6.60 -11.26 16.55
C LEU A 109 -5.35 -11.61 17.39
N ALA A 110 -5.15 -12.90 17.68
CA ALA A 110 -3.98 -13.37 18.41
C ALA A 110 -2.67 -13.07 17.66
N THR A 111 -2.66 -13.28 16.33
CA THR A 111 -1.51 -12.98 15.47
C THR A 111 -1.19 -11.48 15.46
N LEU A 112 -2.21 -10.62 15.36
CA LEU A 112 -2.05 -9.17 15.43
C LEU A 112 -1.50 -8.72 16.79
N VAL A 113 -2.06 -9.24 17.89
CA VAL A 113 -1.59 -8.93 19.25
C VAL A 113 -0.15 -9.38 19.47
N TYR A 114 0.22 -10.56 18.97
CA TYR A 114 1.59 -11.06 19.02
C TYR A 114 2.54 -10.11 18.29
N LEU A 115 2.21 -9.72 17.05
CA LEU A 115 3.05 -8.86 16.23
C LEU A 115 3.21 -7.46 16.84
N TRP A 116 2.14 -6.94 17.45
CA TRP A 116 2.19 -5.66 18.18
C TRP A 116 3.16 -5.75 19.37
N LYS A 117 3.11 -6.85 20.14
CA LYS A 117 4.03 -7.08 21.26
C LYS A 117 5.49 -7.24 20.83
N VAL A 118 5.74 -7.80 19.65
CA VAL A 118 7.10 -7.96 19.10
C VAL A 118 7.72 -6.60 18.70
N GLY A 119 6.93 -5.53 18.62
CA GLY A 119 7.44 -4.21 18.25
C GLY A 119 7.86 -4.14 16.78
N ALA A 120 7.30 -5.01 15.93
CA ALA A 120 7.55 -4.98 14.49
C ALA A 120 7.09 -3.68 13.81
N LEU A 121 6.26 -2.88 14.49
CA LEU A 121 5.84 -1.54 14.07
C LEU A 121 6.76 -0.42 14.62
N GLU A 122 7.76 -0.74 15.43
CA GLU A 122 8.57 0.29 16.07
C GLU A 122 9.60 0.88 15.11
N TRP A 123 9.39 2.15 14.75
CA TRP A 123 10.14 2.87 13.72
C TRP A 123 11.51 3.38 14.18
N ARG A 124 11.77 3.39 15.49
CA ARG A 124 13.03 3.93 16.04
C ARG A 124 14.19 2.98 15.81
N THR A 125 15.10 3.39 14.95
CA THR A 125 16.38 2.71 14.75
C THR A 125 17.19 2.76 16.05
N ARG A 126 17.92 1.68 16.40
CA ARG A 126 18.79 1.62 17.59
C ARG A 126 19.74 2.82 17.72
N ARG A 127 20.18 3.37 16.58
CA ARG A 127 21.04 4.56 16.50
C ARG A 127 20.38 5.83 17.05
N GLN A 128 19.09 6.05 16.76
CA GLN A 128 18.34 7.20 17.28
C GLN A 128 18.13 7.10 18.80
N ARG A 129 17.93 5.89 19.34
CA ARG A 129 17.89 5.68 20.80
C ARG A 129 19.17 6.08 21.52
N LEU A 130 20.33 5.83 20.93
CA LEU A 130 21.62 6.16 21.54
C LEU A 130 21.96 7.64 21.41
N GLN A 131 21.52 8.29 20.34
CA GLN A 131 21.80 9.71 20.10
C GLN A 131 20.97 10.64 21.00
N ASP A 132 19.71 10.27 21.28
CA ASP A 132 18.85 11.04 22.19
C ASP A 132 19.36 10.99 23.65
N GLY A 133 19.91 9.85 24.08
CA GLY A 133 20.49 9.70 25.42
C GLY A 133 21.79 10.48 25.61
N PHE A 134 22.46 10.87 24.52
CA PHE A 134 23.67 11.70 24.54
C PHE A 134 23.38 13.21 24.52
N LEU A 135 22.17 13.61 24.14
CA LEU A 135 21.76 15.03 24.04
C LEU A 135 20.96 15.50 25.26
N SER A 136 20.62 14.59 26.18
CA SER A 136 19.89 14.88 27.41
C SER A 136 20.78 15.07 28.66
N ASP A 137 22.10 14.95 28.51
CA ASP A 137 23.14 15.21 29.52
C ASP A 137 23.93 16.48 29.16
#